data_AF-S6D2Y0-F1
#
_entry.id   AF-S6D2Y0-F1
#
_cell.length_a   1.000
_cell.length_b   1.000
_cell.length_c   1.000
_cell.angle_alpha   90.00
_cell.angle_beta   90.00
_cell.angle_gamma   90.00
#
_symmetry.space_group_name_H-M   'P 1'
#
loop_
_entity.id
_entity.type
_entity.pdbx_description
1 polymer ?
#
loop_
_entity_poly.entity_id
_entity_poly.type
_entity_poly.pdbx_seq_one_letter_code
_entity_poly.pdbx_strand_id
1 'polypeptide(L)'
;MIAAKKFCVDKLTENTDSGRSPYKVVPTFWIKNENNNITVPYPPEEKLAQNFDRIFDCQLPLAEWEDYHVVIDREADTYEDGVLYIKRQSSKLLNEETLLVWKQIDLDSLEQMASLNPLAIFRKLWSKFLNLFGK
;
A
#
# COMPACT_ATOMS: atom_id res chain seq x y z
N MET A 1 -27.24 3.92 -1.33
CA MET A 1 -26.18 3.43 -2.25
C MET A 1 -25.08 2.82 -1.39
N ILE A 2 -24.76 1.55 -1.62
CA ILE A 2 -23.58 0.91 -1.00
C ILE A 2 -22.37 1.44 -1.79
N ALA A 3 -21.38 1.99 -1.09
CA ALA A 3 -20.14 2.42 -1.75
C ALA A 3 -19.45 1.20 -2.36
N ALA A 4 -18.98 1.33 -3.60
CA ALA A 4 -18.19 0.27 -4.23
C ALA A 4 -16.94 -0.01 -3.38
N LYS A 5 -16.61 -1.29 -3.21
CA LYS A 5 -15.38 -1.70 -2.53
C LYS A 5 -14.18 -1.13 -3.27
N LYS A 6 -13.19 -0.66 -2.51
CA LYS A 6 -12.01 0.02 -3.07
C LYS A 6 -10.92 -0.95 -3.47
N PHE A 7 -10.81 -2.06 -2.74
CA PHE A 7 -9.77 -3.05 -2.91
C PHE A 7 -10.34 -4.43 -3.13
N CYS A 8 -9.54 -5.29 -3.76
CA CYS A 8 -9.77 -6.72 -3.87
C CYS A 8 -8.54 -7.47 -3.39
N VAL A 9 -8.79 -8.61 -2.73
CA VAL A 9 -7.82 -9.64 -2.45
C VAL A 9 -7.89 -10.66 -3.57
N ASP A 10 -6.79 -10.76 -4.29
CA ASP A 10 -6.65 -11.59 -5.47
C ASP A 10 -5.59 -12.64 -5.22
N LYS A 11 -5.82 -13.87 -5.69
CA LYS A 11 -4.87 -14.97 -5.63
C LYS A 11 -4.28 -15.21 -7.01
N LEU A 12 -2.96 -15.02 -7.14
CA LEU A 12 -2.23 -15.32 -8.37
C LEU A 12 -2.31 -16.81 -8.67
N THR A 13 -2.63 -17.16 -9.93
CA THR A 13 -2.77 -18.57 -10.36
C THR A 13 -1.46 -19.19 -10.80
N GLU A 14 -0.45 -18.38 -11.11
CA GLU A 14 0.86 -18.85 -11.54
C GLU A 14 1.70 -19.33 -10.35
N ASN A 15 2.53 -20.37 -10.57
CA ASN A 15 3.31 -21.04 -9.52
C ASN A 15 4.29 -20.09 -8.83
N THR A 16 3.87 -19.46 -7.73
CA THR A 16 4.78 -18.79 -6.78
C THR A 16 5.53 -19.84 -5.96
N ASP A 17 6.54 -20.47 -6.56
CA ASP A 17 7.53 -21.30 -5.87
C ASP A 17 8.47 -20.46 -4.97
N SER A 18 8.24 -19.15 -4.89
CA SER A 18 9.05 -18.16 -4.16
C SER A 18 8.91 -18.20 -2.63
N GLY A 19 8.17 -19.16 -2.07
CA GLY A 19 7.90 -19.24 -0.62
C GLY A 19 7.02 -18.10 -0.07
N ARG A 20 6.52 -17.21 -0.93
CA ARG A 20 5.73 -16.02 -0.58
C ARG A 20 4.23 -16.26 -0.71
N SER A 21 3.46 -15.36 -0.11
CA SER A 21 2.01 -15.39 -0.25
C SER A 21 1.60 -15.18 -1.72
N PRO A 22 0.76 -16.06 -2.30
CA PRO A 22 0.20 -15.87 -3.64
C PRO A 22 -0.91 -14.82 -3.65
N TYR A 23 -1.34 -14.35 -2.48
CA TYR A 23 -2.40 -13.35 -2.35
C TYR A 23 -1.84 -11.94 -2.44
N LYS A 24 -2.54 -11.09 -3.17
CA LYS A 24 -2.25 -9.66 -3.35
C LYS A 24 -3.49 -8.84 -2.99
N VAL A 25 -3.27 -7.62 -2.52
CA VAL A 25 -4.33 -6.63 -2.34
C VAL A 25 -4.12 -5.54 -3.38
N VAL A 26 -5.15 -5.28 -4.19
CA VAL A 26 -5.10 -4.36 -5.32
C VAL A 26 -6.34 -3.49 -5.36
N PRO A 27 -6.30 -2.28 -5.94
CA PRO A 27 -7.49 -1.51 -6.21
C PRO A 27 -8.45 -2.26 -7.14
N THR A 28 -9.74 -2.31 -6.79
CA THR A 28 -10.75 -3.08 -7.53
C THR A 28 -10.83 -2.68 -9.00
N PHE A 29 -10.60 -1.40 -9.32
CA PHE A 29 -10.66 -0.90 -10.69
C PHE A 29 -9.44 -1.30 -11.56
N TRP A 30 -8.40 -1.93 -10.99
CA TRP A 30 -7.29 -2.50 -11.76
C TRP A 30 -7.65 -3.85 -12.39
N ILE A 31 -8.68 -4.52 -11.88
CA ILE A 31 -9.07 -5.84 -12.34
C ILE A 31 -9.65 -5.73 -13.75
N LYS A 32 -9.05 -6.47 -14.67
CA LYS A 32 -9.53 -6.65 -16.04
C LYS A 32 -10.24 -7.99 -16.12
N ASN A 33 -11.46 -7.99 -16.65
CA ASN A 33 -12.23 -9.22 -16.90
C ASN A 33 -12.62 -9.27 -18.37
N GLU A 34 -11.86 -10.04 -19.15
CA GLU A 34 -12.09 -10.23 -20.57
C GLU A 34 -12.34 -11.71 -20.85
N ASN A 35 -13.54 -12.08 -21.33
CA ASN A 35 -13.88 -13.46 -21.70
C ASN A 35 -13.64 -14.51 -20.59
N ASN A 36 -14.02 -14.19 -19.34
CA ASN A 36 -13.74 -14.99 -18.14
C ASN A 36 -12.25 -15.16 -17.80
N ASN A 37 -11.37 -14.40 -18.45
CA ASN A 37 -9.99 -14.27 -18.06
C ASN A 37 -9.84 -13.06 -17.14
N ILE A 38 -9.60 -13.30 -15.85
CA ILE A 38 -9.41 -12.25 -14.86
C ILE A 38 -7.92 -12.00 -14.69
N THR A 39 -7.48 -10.79 -14.99
CA THR A 39 -6.09 -10.37 -14.83
C THR A 39 -5.98 -9.09 -14.03
N VAL A 40 -4.82 -8.89 -13.40
CA VAL A 40 -4.51 -7.66 -12.70
C VAL A 40 -3.07 -7.22 -12.98
N PRO A 41 -2.84 -5.94 -13.31
CA PRO A 41 -1.49 -5.40 -13.39
C PRO A 41 -0.87 -5.32 -11.99
N TYR A 42 0.37 -5.78 -11.84
CA TYR A 42 1.08 -5.70 -10.55
C TYR A 42 2.56 -5.32 -10.76
N PRO A 43 3.16 -4.51 -9.86
CA PRO A 43 4.58 -4.21 -9.99
C PRO A 43 5.42 -5.47 -9.81
N PRO A 44 6.58 -5.54 -10.49
CA PRO A 44 7.54 -6.58 -10.20
C PRO A 44 8.05 -6.43 -8.76
N GLU A 45 8.44 -7.54 -8.18
CA GLU A 45 8.71 -7.66 -6.76
C GLU A 45 9.77 -6.68 -6.24
N GLU A 46 10.85 -6.50 -7.00
CA GLU A 46 11.94 -5.57 -6.68
C GLU A 46 11.52 -4.09 -6.72
N LYS A 47 10.41 -3.78 -7.40
CA LYS A 47 9.85 -2.42 -7.48
C LYS A 47 8.64 -2.21 -6.57
N LEU A 48 8.18 -3.24 -5.84
CA LEU A 48 6.99 -3.15 -5.00
C LEU A 48 7.10 -2.02 -3.97
N ALA A 49 8.24 -1.93 -3.27
CA ALA A 49 8.44 -0.89 -2.25
C ALA A 49 8.33 0.54 -2.82
N GLN A 50 8.87 0.77 -4.01
CA GLN A 50 8.84 2.08 -4.68
C GLN A 50 7.45 2.44 -5.21
N ASN A 51 6.59 1.43 -5.41
CA ASN A 51 5.27 1.60 -6.01
C ASN A 51 4.13 1.31 -5.04
N PHE A 52 4.43 1.05 -3.77
CA PHE A 52 3.42 0.69 -2.78
C PHE A 52 2.37 1.79 -2.60
N ASP A 53 2.81 3.04 -2.57
CA ASP A 53 1.92 4.21 -2.49
C ASP A 53 0.92 4.26 -3.65
N ARG A 54 1.32 3.84 -4.85
CA ARG A 54 0.43 3.78 -6.02
C ARG A 54 -0.72 2.79 -5.80
N ILE A 55 -0.43 1.66 -5.15
CA ILE A 55 -1.42 0.65 -4.78
C ILE A 55 -2.30 1.21 -3.64
N PHE A 56 -1.68 1.67 -2.56
CA PHE A 56 -2.36 2.14 -1.35
C PHE A 56 -3.27 3.35 -1.61
N ASP A 57 -2.81 4.31 -2.41
CA ASP A 57 -3.55 5.53 -2.76
C ASP A 57 -4.51 5.33 -3.95
N CYS A 58 -4.71 4.09 -4.43
CA CYS A 58 -5.62 3.79 -5.54
C CYS A 58 -5.33 4.60 -6.81
N GLN A 59 -4.06 4.76 -7.16
CA GLN A 59 -3.64 5.43 -8.39
C GLN A 59 -3.75 4.47 -9.60
N LEU A 60 -3.64 4.96 -10.84
CA LEU A 60 -3.64 4.08 -12.02
C LEU A 60 -2.38 3.19 -12.04
N PRO A 61 -2.48 1.94 -12.55
CA PRO A 61 -1.32 1.08 -12.70
C PRO A 61 -0.36 1.66 -13.75
N LEU A 62 0.92 1.33 -13.64
CA LEU A 62 1.91 1.74 -14.64
C LEU A 62 1.83 0.84 -15.87
N ALA A 63 2.07 1.43 -17.05
CA ALA A 63 1.91 0.73 -18.33
C ALA A 63 2.92 -0.42 -18.51
N GLU A 64 4.06 -0.35 -17.83
CA GLU A 64 5.11 -1.37 -17.86
C GLU A 64 4.86 -2.55 -16.91
N TRP A 65 3.78 -2.55 -16.13
CA TRP A 65 3.46 -3.67 -15.24
C TRP A 65 2.86 -4.83 -16.01
N GLU A 66 3.28 -6.03 -15.65
CA GLU A 66 2.72 -7.26 -16.21
C GLU A 66 1.33 -7.52 -15.65
N ASP A 67 0.46 -8.03 -16.50
CA ASP A 67 -0.87 -8.51 -16.12
C ASP A 67 -0.76 -9.97 -15.65
N TYR A 68 -1.11 -10.22 -14.40
CA TYR A 68 -1.10 -11.57 -13.82
C TYR A 68 -2.50 -12.16 -13.80
N HIS A 69 -2.61 -13.45 -14.09
CA HIS A 69 -3.85 -14.19 -13.93
C HIS A 69 -4.19 -14.38 -12.45
N VAL A 70 -5.45 -14.08 -12.10
CA VAL A 70 -5.90 -14.10 -10.71
C VAL A 70 -7.28 -14.73 -10.54
N VAL A 71 -7.53 -15.19 -9.31
CA VAL A 71 -8.87 -15.46 -8.80
C VAL A 71 -9.18 -14.42 -7.72
N ILE A 72 -10.30 -13.72 -7.86
CA ILE A 72 -10.78 -12.78 -6.84
C ILE A 72 -11.30 -13.59 -5.65
N ASP A 73 -10.66 -13.44 -4.50
CA ASP A 73 -11.02 -14.17 -3.28
C ASP A 73 -11.96 -13.33 -2.39
N ARG A 74 -11.71 -12.02 -2.29
CA ARG A 74 -12.51 -11.14 -1.43
C ARG A 74 -12.43 -9.66 -1.82
N GLU A 75 -13.55 -8.95 -1.78
CA GLU A 75 -13.54 -7.48 -1.83
C GLU A 75 -13.35 -6.86 -0.42
N ALA A 76 -12.67 -5.71 -0.35
CA ALA A 76 -12.32 -5.00 0.87
C ALA A 76 -12.55 -3.48 0.76
N ASP A 77 -12.94 -2.85 1.87
CA ASP A 77 -13.13 -1.40 1.94
C ASP A 77 -11.79 -0.65 2.05
N THR A 78 -10.81 -1.26 2.72
CA THR A 78 -9.48 -0.71 2.98
C THR A 78 -8.39 -1.71 2.61
N TYR A 79 -7.16 -1.22 2.45
CA TYR A 79 -6.01 -2.06 2.15
C TYR A 79 -5.69 -2.99 3.32
N GLU A 80 -5.80 -2.44 4.53
CA GLU A 80 -5.58 -3.11 5.82
C GLU A 80 -6.53 -4.30 6.00
N ASP A 81 -7.81 -4.14 5.63
CA ASP A 81 -8.80 -5.22 5.70
C ASP A 81 -8.44 -6.39 4.78
N GLY A 82 -7.91 -6.07 3.59
CA GLY A 82 -7.38 -7.07 2.64
C GLY A 82 -6.17 -7.81 3.21
N VAL A 83 -5.19 -7.09 3.75
CA VAL A 83 -3.99 -7.67 4.37
C VAL A 83 -4.36 -8.54 5.58
N LEU A 84 -5.28 -8.08 6.42
CA LEU A 84 -5.76 -8.83 7.58
C LEU A 84 -6.45 -10.13 7.17
N TYR A 85 -7.20 -10.12 6.07
CA TYR A 85 -7.79 -11.32 5.51
C TYR A 85 -6.71 -12.32 5.06
N ILE A 86 -5.71 -11.87 4.30
CA ILE A 86 -4.60 -12.72 3.83
C ILE A 86 -3.88 -13.39 5.01
N LYS A 87 -3.57 -12.64 6.07
CA LYS A 87 -2.92 -13.17 7.29
C LYS A 87 -3.70 -14.27 7.98
N ARG A 88 -5.04 -14.24 7.88
CA ARG A 88 -5.89 -15.30 8.45
C ARG A 88 -5.90 -16.56 7.58
N GLN A 89 -5.61 -16.44 6.28
CA GLN A 89 -5.62 -17.55 5.33
C GLN A 89 -4.24 -18.20 5.15
N SER A 90 -3.15 -17.47 5.35
CA SER A 90 -1.80 -17.95 5.12
C SER A 90 -0.83 -17.51 6.21
N SER A 91 0.06 -18.42 6.62
CA SER A 91 1.22 -18.11 7.46
C SER A 91 2.43 -17.62 6.67
N LYS A 92 2.34 -17.54 5.34
CA LYS A 92 3.43 -17.05 4.49
C LYS A 92 3.57 -15.54 4.65
N LEU A 93 4.81 -15.07 4.66
CA LEU A 93 5.13 -13.64 4.72
C LEU A 93 4.59 -12.92 3.48
N LEU A 94 3.96 -11.76 3.73
CA LEU A 94 3.48 -10.83 2.73
C LEU A 94 4.38 -9.58 2.81
N ASN A 95 5.06 -9.21 1.72
CA ASN A 95 5.99 -8.07 1.72
C ASN A 95 5.26 -6.75 2.00
N GLU A 96 4.01 -6.70 1.55
CA GLU A 96 3.09 -5.61 1.68
C GLU A 96 2.78 -5.31 3.16
N GLU A 97 2.95 -6.26 4.09
CA GLU A 97 2.79 -6.00 5.52
C GLU A 97 3.83 -5.03 6.07
N THR A 98 5.10 -5.25 5.73
CA THR A 98 6.19 -4.38 6.17
C THR A 98 6.00 -2.99 5.58
N LEU A 99 5.60 -2.91 4.31
CA LEU A 99 5.34 -1.65 3.61
C LEU A 99 4.15 -0.90 4.20
N LEU A 100 3.08 -1.62 4.56
CA LEU A 100 1.92 -1.04 5.24
C LEU A 100 2.29 -0.44 6.60
N VAL A 101 3.12 -1.13 7.39
CA VAL A 101 3.60 -0.61 8.68
C VAL A 101 4.42 0.66 8.47
N TRP A 102 5.35 0.67 7.51
CA TRP A 102 6.11 1.89 7.18
C TRP A 102 5.21 3.03 6.73
N LYS A 103 4.23 2.77 5.87
CA LYS A 103 3.24 3.75 5.42
C LYS A 103 2.46 4.36 6.59
N GLN A 104 2.02 3.54 7.54
CA GLN A 104 1.32 4.04 8.73
C GLN A 104 2.21 4.94 9.58
N ILE A 105 3.47 4.53 9.81
CA ILE A 105 4.45 5.34 10.57
C ILE A 105 4.70 6.69 9.88
N ASP A 106 4.80 6.69 8.55
CA ASP A 106 5.01 7.91 7.77
C ASP A 106 3.80 8.84 7.86
N LEU A 107 2.57 8.30 7.76
CA LEU A 107 1.33 9.06 7.93
C LEU A 107 1.21 9.65 9.33
N ASP A 108 1.44 8.84 10.37
CA ASP A 108 1.42 9.29 11.77
C ASP A 108 2.45 10.41 12.00
N SER A 109 3.64 10.28 11.41
CA SER A 109 4.69 11.30 11.47
C SER A 109 4.28 12.59 10.77
N LEU A 110 3.64 12.50 9.60
CA LEU A 110 3.13 13.65 8.85
C LEU A 110 2.00 14.36 9.62
N GLU A 111 1.07 13.62 10.21
CA GLU A 111 0.01 14.18 11.05
C GLU A 111 0.59 14.90 12.27
N GLN A 112 1.58 14.30 12.94
CA GLN A 112 2.28 14.95 14.03
C GLN A 112 2.96 16.24 13.58
N MET A 113 3.66 16.24 12.44
CA MET A 113 4.28 17.46 11.88
C MET A 113 3.24 18.52 11.48
N ALA A 114 2.10 18.12 10.91
CA ALA A 114 1.03 19.02 10.53
C ALA A 114 0.37 19.65 11.77
N SER A 115 0.21 18.87 12.85
CA SER A 115 -0.30 19.35 14.15
C SER A 115 0.69 20.30 14.85
N LEU A 116 1.99 20.07 14.67
CA LEU A 116 3.05 20.93 15.14
C LEU A 116 3.17 22.13 14.19
N ASN A 117 2.30 23.13 14.41
CA ASN A 117 2.26 24.41 13.71
C ASN A 117 3.67 24.81 13.20
N PRO A 118 3.95 24.84 11.89
CA PRO A 118 5.31 24.94 11.36
C PRO A 118 6.05 26.19 11.87
N LEU A 119 5.31 27.24 12.21
CA LEU A 119 5.78 28.44 12.88
C LEU A 119 6.29 28.19 14.31
N ALA A 120 5.71 27.25 15.04
CA ALA A 120 6.16 26.84 16.37
C ALA A 120 7.46 26.03 16.29
N ILE A 121 7.63 25.17 15.29
CA ILE A 121 8.91 24.47 15.02
C ILE A 121 9.99 25.50 14.64
N PHE A 122 9.68 26.40 13.71
CA PHE A 122 10.59 27.49 13.33
C PHE A 122 10.95 28.38 14.53
N ARG A 123 9.97 28.79 15.35
CA ARG A 123 10.24 29.57 16.58
C ARG A 123 11.13 28.83 17.56
N LYS A 124 10.96 27.51 17.71
CA LYS A 124 11.76 26.68 18.63
C LYS A 124 13.19 26.46 18.11
N LEU A 125 13.38 26.36 16.80
CA LEU A 125 14.69 26.33 16.16
C LEU A 125 15.37 27.70 16.23
N TRP A 126 14.63 28.77 15.97
CA TRP A 126 15.13 30.14 15.98
C TRP A 126 15.54 30.59 17.38
N SER A 127 14.77 30.23 18.41
CA SER A 127 15.13 30.53 19.80
C SER A 127 16.38 29.79 20.26
N LYS A 128 16.59 28.54 19.81
CA LYS A 128 17.84 27.80 20.04
C LYS A 128 19.03 28.42 19.30
N PHE A 129 18.83 28.91 18.08
CA PHE A 129 19.87 29.58 17.31
C PHE A 129 20.29 30.92 17.94
N LEU A 130 19.32 31.74 18.35
CA LEU A 130 19.60 33.02 19.03
C LEU A 130 20.33 32.81 20.37
N ASN A 131 20.00 31.75 21.11
CA ASN A 131 20.71 31.41 22.36
C ASN A 131 22.17 30.93 22.15
N LEU A 132 22.53 30.47 20.95
CA LEU A 132 23.90 30.08 20.60
C LEU A 132 24.78 31.27 20.21
N PHE A 133 24.19 32.35 19.70
CA PHE A 133 24.90 33.58 19.29
C PHE A 133 24.81 34.72 20.33
N GLY A 134 24.11 34.50 21.45
CA GLY A 134 23.92 35.48 22.52
C GLY A 134 24.98 35.43 23.64
N LYS A 135 26.22 35.04 23.35
CA LYS A 135 27.33 35.03 24.32
C LYS A 135 28.55 35.77 23.81
#